data_AF-A0ABD0PQG9-F1
#
_entry.id   AF-A0ABD0PQG9-F1
#
_cell.length_a   1.000
_cell.length_b   1.000
_cell.length_c   1.000
_cell.angle_alpha   90.00
_cell.angle_beta   90.00
_cell.angle_gamma   90.00
#
_symmetry.space_group_name_H-M   'P 1'
#
loop_
_entity.id
_entity.type
_entity.pdbx_description
1 polymer ?
#
loop_
_entity_poly.entity_id
_entity_poly.type
_entity_poly.pdbx_seq_one_letter_code
_entity_poly.pdbx_strand_id
1 'polypeptide(L)'
;MTKAFLYPRPGYVPKVPTNTPQPVVLQAFCPPPFREPDQQKLNCMCPVRALDAYVHRAALWRKSEQLFVCYGPAKKGYPASKETLSRWIVDAISTAYESSDLPSPMGVKAHSTRAMAASKALMAGVPIQDICNAAGWSTPHTFV
;
A
#
# COMPACT_ATOMS: atom_id res chain seq x y z
N MET A 1 1.11 9.04 -15.42
CA MET A 1 0.65 9.55 -14.11
C MET A 1 1.86 9.76 -13.20
N THR A 2 2.01 10.91 -12.52
CA THR A 2 3.20 11.24 -11.68
C THR A 2 2.93 11.20 -10.17
N LYS A 3 1.68 11.39 -9.75
CA LYS A 3 1.21 11.22 -8.37
C LYS A 3 -0.16 10.53 -8.39
N ALA A 4 -0.50 9.82 -7.32
CA ALA A 4 -1.85 9.33 -7.05
C ALA A 4 -2.36 9.90 -5.72
N PHE A 5 -3.63 10.28 -5.66
CA PHE A 5 -4.27 10.86 -4.47
C PHE A 5 -5.35 9.89 -3.99
N LEU A 6 -5.21 9.38 -2.76
CA LEU A 6 -6.14 8.41 -2.18
C LEU A 6 -6.96 9.09 -1.08
N TYR A 7 -8.24 9.32 -1.36
CA TYR A 7 -9.17 9.95 -0.44
C TYR A 7 -9.85 8.90 0.46
N PRO A 8 -9.98 9.16 1.77
CA PRO A 8 -10.86 8.38 2.65
C PRO A 8 -12.31 8.43 2.13
N ARG A 9 -13.09 7.38 2.40
CA ARG A 9 -14.53 7.39 2.07
C ARG A 9 -15.26 8.44 2.92
N PRO A 10 -16.35 9.05 2.41
CA PRO A 10 -17.26 9.84 3.22
C PRO A 10 -17.69 9.08 4.48
N GLY A 11 -17.72 9.75 5.63
CA GLY A 11 -18.00 9.13 6.93
C GLY A 11 -16.84 8.31 7.53
N TYR A 12 -15.64 8.32 6.95
CA TYR A 12 -14.46 7.73 7.60
C TYR A 12 -14.06 8.53 8.85
N VAL A 13 -14.09 7.85 10.01
CA VAL A 13 -13.57 8.38 11.28
C VAL A 13 -12.19 7.75 11.55
N PRO A 14 -11.13 8.56 11.75
CA PRO A 14 -9.80 8.04 12.09
C PRO A 14 -9.77 7.49 13.53
N LYS A 15 -8.91 6.49 13.79
CA LYS A 15 -8.77 5.88 15.14
C LYS A 15 -8.27 6.89 16.18
N VAL A 16 -7.44 7.85 15.76
CA VAL A 16 -6.99 8.97 16.58
C VAL A 16 -7.74 10.22 16.07
N PRO A 17 -8.53 10.91 16.90
CA PRO A 17 -9.31 12.07 16.48
C PRO A 17 -8.45 13.33 16.38
N THR A 18 -7.63 13.42 15.33
CA THR A 18 -6.76 14.57 15.04
C THR A 18 -6.90 15.03 13.59
N ASN A 19 -7.47 16.23 13.42
CA ASN A 19 -7.71 16.94 12.15
C ASN A 19 -8.58 16.23 11.09
N THR A 20 -8.98 17.00 10.08
CA THR A 20 -9.73 16.51 8.92
C THR A 20 -8.94 15.44 8.16
N PRO A 21 -9.51 14.28 7.81
CA PRO A 21 -8.80 13.21 7.11
C PRO A 21 -8.18 13.68 5.78
N GLN A 22 -6.86 13.78 5.76
CA GLN A 22 -6.09 14.21 4.58
C GLN A 22 -5.97 13.08 3.54
N PRO A 23 -5.85 13.39 2.24
CA PRO A 23 -5.59 12.38 1.22
C PRO A 23 -4.17 11.81 1.36
N VAL A 24 -4.02 10.49 1.20
CA VAL A 24 -2.70 9.87 1.09
C VAL A 24 -2.17 10.12 -0.32
N VAL A 25 -1.08 10.89 -0.43
CA VAL A 25 -0.46 11.26 -1.71
C VAL A 25 0.74 10.35 -1.98
N LEU A 26 0.65 9.53 -3.02
CA LEU A 26 1.72 8.65 -3.48
C LEU A 26 2.45 9.30 -4.66
N GLN A 27 3.78 9.28 -4.64
CA GLN A 27 4.62 9.74 -5.74
C GLN A 27 5.05 8.57 -6.64
N ALA A 28 5.22 8.81 -7.93
CA ALA A 28 5.70 7.80 -8.86
C ALA A 28 7.21 7.55 -8.69
N PHE A 29 7.60 6.29 -8.50
CA PHE A 29 9.02 5.90 -8.49
C PHE A 29 9.57 5.88 -9.91
N CYS A 30 10.66 6.61 -10.12
CA CYS A 30 11.43 6.67 -11.38
C CYS A 30 10.55 6.67 -12.65
N PRO A 31 9.71 7.68 -12.90
CA PRO A 31 8.95 7.76 -14.15
C PRO A 31 9.91 7.86 -15.35
N PRO A 32 9.54 7.31 -16.53
CA PRO A 32 10.37 7.40 -17.74
C PRO A 32 10.50 8.86 -18.23
N PRO A 33 11.55 9.19 -19.01
CA PRO A 33 12.56 8.27 -19.57
C PRO A 33 13.57 7.77 -18.54
N PHE A 34 13.90 6.47 -18.62
CA PHE A 34 14.93 5.87 -17.79
C PHE A 34 16.32 6.20 -18.36
N ARG A 35 17.28 6.50 -17.48
CA ARG A 35 18.70 6.68 -17.81
C ARG A 35 19.54 5.49 -17.35
N GLU A 36 19.21 4.95 -16.17
CA GLU A 36 19.91 3.82 -15.55
C GLU A 36 19.02 2.56 -15.52
N PRO A 37 19.58 1.34 -15.66
CA PRO A 37 18.80 0.09 -15.61
C PRO A 37 17.97 -0.09 -14.33
N ASP A 38 18.48 0.38 -13.19
CA ASP A 38 17.77 0.27 -11.91
C ASP A 38 16.55 1.20 -11.81
N GLN A 39 16.50 2.29 -12.59
CA GLN A 39 15.31 3.15 -12.67
C GLN A 39 14.13 2.38 -13.28
N GLN A 40 14.38 1.49 -14.25
CA GLN A 40 13.34 0.61 -14.80
C GLN A 40 12.86 -0.41 -13.76
N LYS A 41 13.77 -1.01 -12.98
CA LYS A 41 13.40 -1.93 -11.87
C LYS A 41 12.56 -1.22 -10.80
N LEU A 42 12.95 0.00 -10.40
CA LEU A 42 12.21 0.84 -9.46
C LEU A 42 10.84 1.27 -10.03
N ASN A 43 10.75 1.55 -11.33
CA ASN A 43 9.48 1.83 -12.00
C ASN A 43 8.55 0.62 -12.03
N CYS A 44 9.09 -0.60 -12.17
CA CYS A 44 8.30 -1.82 -12.04
C CYS A 44 7.62 -1.92 -10.65
N MET A 45 8.28 -1.47 -9.59
CA MET A 45 7.73 -1.38 -8.22
C MET A 45 6.93 -0.10 -7.91
N CYS A 46 6.72 0.79 -8.89
CA CYS A 46 6.06 2.08 -8.67
C CYS A 46 4.58 1.91 -8.24
N PRO A 47 4.16 2.42 -7.06
CA PRO A 47 2.80 2.24 -6.57
C PRO A 47 1.77 3.02 -7.39
N VAL A 48 2.14 4.19 -7.93
CA VAL A 48 1.28 4.98 -8.84
C VAL A 48 1.00 4.19 -10.13
N ARG A 49 2.02 3.54 -10.70
CA ARG A 49 1.90 2.69 -11.91
C ARG A 49 1.04 1.45 -11.63
N ALA A 50 1.20 0.84 -10.47
CA ALA A 50 0.40 -0.31 -10.05
C ALA A 50 -1.09 0.05 -9.84
N LEU A 51 -1.37 1.20 -9.21
CA LEU A 51 -2.73 1.70 -9.00
C LEU A 51 -3.43 2.08 -10.32
N ASP A 52 -2.73 2.77 -11.22
CA ASP A 52 -3.23 3.14 -12.55
C ASP A 52 -3.64 1.90 -13.36
N ALA A 53 -2.73 0.93 -13.48
CA ALA A 53 -2.99 -0.34 -14.15
C ALA A 53 -4.12 -1.15 -13.47
N TYR A 54 -4.23 -1.12 -12.14
CA TYR A 54 -5.30 -1.79 -11.41
C TYR A 54 -6.66 -1.13 -11.62
N VAL A 55 -6.75 0.20 -11.54
CA VAL A 55 -7.99 0.96 -11.79
C VAL A 55 -8.49 0.73 -13.20
N HIS A 56 -7.60 0.78 -14.20
CA HIS A 56 -7.95 0.50 -15.59
C HIS A 56 -8.47 -0.94 -15.77
N ARG A 57 -7.76 -1.95 -15.25
CA ARG A 57 -8.18 -3.37 -15.32
C ARG A 57 -9.46 -3.68 -14.56
N ALA A 58 -9.78 -2.91 -13.51
CA ALA A 58 -11.00 -3.07 -12.71
C ALA A 58 -12.22 -2.38 -13.32
N ALA A 59 -12.05 -1.37 -14.17
CA ALA A 59 -13.11 -0.47 -14.62
C ALA A 59 -14.34 -1.21 -15.20
N LEU A 60 -14.13 -2.21 -16.05
CA LEU A 60 -15.19 -2.94 -16.77
C LEU A 60 -16.07 -3.85 -15.88
N TRP A 61 -15.68 -4.08 -14.62
CA TRP A 61 -16.40 -5.00 -13.72
C TRP A 61 -16.49 -4.55 -12.26
N ARG A 62 -15.94 -3.37 -11.93
CA ARG A 62 -16.16 -2.65 -10.66
C ARG A 62 -17.66 -2.34 -10.52
N LYS A 63 -18.18 -2.46 -9.29
CA LYS A 63 -19.60 -2.23 -8.93
C LYS A 63 -19.77 -1.23 -7.79
N SER A 64 -18.72 -0.47 -7.46
CA SER A 64 -18.72 0.57 -6.43
C SER A 64 -17.36 1.28 -6.37
N GLU A 65 -17.38 2.52 -5.87
CA GLU A 65 -16.23 3.39 -5.59
C GLU A 65 -15.26 2.84 -4.51
N GLN A 66 -15.36 1.54 -4.18
CA GLN A 66 -14.30 0.84 -3.47
C GLN A 66 -13.03 0.95 -4.33
N LEU A 67 -11.94 1.52 -3.79
CA LEU A 67 -10.64 1.46 -4.49
C LEU A 67 -10.31 0.00 -4.80
N PHE A 68 -10.19 -0.82 -3.75
CA PHE A 68 -9.97 -2.26 -3.90
C PHE A 68 -11.29 -3.01 -3.96
N VAL A 69 -11.52 -3.67 -5.09
CA VAL A 69 -12.69 -4.51 -5.37
C VAL A 69 -12.32 -5.99 -5.50
N CYS A 70 -13.17 -6.87 -4.97
CA CYS A 70 -13.02 -8.32 -5.08
C CYS A 70 -13.03 -8.77 -6.55
N TYR A 71 -12.08 -9.62 -6.94
CA TYR A 71 -11.99 -10.20 -8.29
C TYR A 71 -12.57 -11.63 -8.40
N GLY A 72 -12.67 -12.36 -7.28
CA GLY A 72 -13.21 -13.72 -7.24
C GLY A 72 -14.71 -13.81 -7.57
N PRO A 73 -15.18 -14.93 -8.16
CA PRO A 73 -16.45 -14.99 -8.88
C PRO A 73 -17.67 -14.56 -8.05
N ALA A 74 -17.84 -15.10 -6.84
CA ALA A 74 -19.01 -14.86 -6.00
C ALA A 74 -19.19 -13.40 -5.50
N LYS A 75 -18.15 -12.55 -5.59
CA LYS A 75 -18.17 -11.15 -5.13
C LYS A 75 -17.53 -10.17 -6.12
N LYS A 76 -17.42 -10.53 -7.39
CA LYS A 76 -16.72 -9.73 -8.40
C LYS A 76 -17.29 -8.30 -8.51
N GLY A 77 -16.44 -7.31 -8.22
CA GLY A 77 -16.70 -5.88 -8.40
C GLY A 77 -17.08 -5.07 -7.15
N TYR A 78 -17.47 -5.70 -6.05
CA TYR A 78 -17.82 -5.00 -4.81
C TYR A 78 -16.56 -4.58 -4.03
N PRO A 79 -16.60 -3.58 -3.12
CA PRO A 79 -15.10 -3.70 -1.59
C PRO A 79 -14.55 -5.11 -1.39
N ALA A 80 -13.22 -5.20 -1.41
CA ALA A 80 -12.55 -6.11 -0.49
C ALA A 80 -12.89 -5.71 0.96
N SER A 81 -13.22 -6.69 1.79
CA SER A 81 -13.35 -6.50 3.24
C SER A 81 -11.97 -6.31 3.88
N LYS A 82 -11.89 -5.89 5.16
CA LYS A 82 -10.60 -5.71 5.86
C LYS A 82 -9.82 -7.03 5.92
N GLU A 83 -10.55 -8.13 6.11
CA GLU A 83 -10.06 -9.51 6.19
C GLU A 83 -9.57 -9.98 4.81
N THR A 84 -10.24 -9.55 3.74
CA THR A 84 -9.84 -9.86 2.35
C THR A 84 -8.59 -9.09 1.94
N LEU A 85 -8.48 -7.80 2.30
CA LEU A 85 -7.26 -7.01 2.14
C LEU A 85 -6.11 -7.59 2.97
N SER A 86 -6.39 -7.99 4.22
CA SER A 86 -5.39 -8.63 5.09
C SER A 86 -4.87 -9.93 4.50
N ARG A 87 -5.75 -10.74 3.89
CA ARG A 87 -5.35 -11.98 3.21
C ARG A 87 -4.46 -11.67 2.01
N TRP A 88 -4.90 -10.80 1.09
CA TRP A 88 -4.12 -10.44 -0.11
C TRP A 88 -2.72 -9.88 0.21
N ILE A 89 -2.55 -9.18 1.34
CA ILE A 89 -1.22 -8.73 1.79
C ILE A 89 -0.34 -9.90 2.25
N VAL A 90 -0.91 -10.89 2.95
CA VAL A 90 -0.18 -12.12 3.34
C VAL A 90 0.12 -12.97 2.09
N ASP A 91 -0.88 -13.20 1.24
CA ASP A 91 -0.78 -13.95 -0.02
C ASP A 91 0.34 -13.37 -0.90
N ALA A 92 0.36 -12.05 -1.10
CA ALA A 92 1.37 -11.37 -1.91
C ALA A 92 2.78 -11.40 -1.29
N ILE A 93 2.91 -11.49 0.04
CA ILE A 93 4.20 -11.70 0.70
C ILE A 93 4.68 -13.14 0.46
N SER A 94 3.83 -14.14 0.70
CA SER A 94 4.19 -15.55 0.43
C SER A 94 4.61 -15.76 -1.01
N THR A 95 3.80 -15.33 -1.98
CA THR A 95 4.12 -15.46 -3.41
C THR A 95 5.41 -14.72 -3.80
N ALA A 96 5.75 -13.59 -3.16
CA ALA A 96 7.02 -12.92 -3.44
C ALA A 96 8.23 -13.74 -2.98
N TYR A 97 8.17 -14.34 -1.79
CA TYR A 97 9.21 -15.25 -1.28
C TYR A 97 9.31 -16.53 -2.12
N GLU A 98 8.18 -17.17 -2.40
CA GLU A 98 8.07 -18.36 -3.27
C GLU A 98 8.64 -18.10 -4.67
N SER A 99 8.33 -16.96 -5.28
CA SER A 99 8.88 -16.55 -6.59
C SER A 99 10.37 -16.16 -6.58
N SER A 100 11.00 -16.17 -5.39
CA SER A 100 12.43 -15.93 -5.18
C SER A 100 13.17 -17.18 -4.68
N ASP A 101 12.54 -18.35 -4.72
CA ASP A 101 13.01 -19.62 -4.15
C ASP A 101 13.35 -19.54 -2.64
N LEU A 102 12.67 -18.63 -1.91
CA LEU A 102 12.84 -18.43 -0.46
C LEU A 102 11.65 -19.00 0.33
N PRO A 103 11.89 -19.54 1.55
CA PRO A 103 10.80 -19.99 2.42
C PRO A 103 9.92 -18.80 2.86
N SER A 104 8.61 -18.91 2.67
CA SER A 104 7.66 -17.89 3.14
C SER A 104 7.75 -17.71 4.67
N PRO A 105 7.74 -16.48 5.21
CA PRO A 105 7.95 -16.28 6.63
C PRO A 105 6.78 -16.80 7.47
N MET A 106 7.08 -17.49 8.57
CA MET A 106 6.03 -17.95 9.50
C MET A 106 5.36 -16.77 10.21
N GLY A 107 4.02 -16.84 10.35
CA GLY A 107 3.26 -15.89 11.17
C GLY A 107 3.09 -14.49 10.59
N VAL A 108 3.29 -14.29 9.28
CA VAL A 108 3.04 -13.02 8.59
C VAL A 108 1.60 -12.55 8.83
N LYS A 109 1.45 -11.29 9.23
CA LYS A 109 0.17 -10.59 9.38
C LYS A 109 0.26 -9.30 8.58
N ALA A 110 -0.85 -8.86 7.96
CA ALA A 110 -0.88 -7.60 7.21
C ALA A 110 -0.52 -6.36 8.06
N HIS A 111 -0.66 -6.43 9.39
CA HIS A 111 -0.19 -5.37 10.29
C HIS A 111 1.35 -5.34 10.41
N SER A 112 2.03 -6.48 10.31
CA SER A 112 3.51 -6.55 10.36
C SER A 112 4.16 -5.76 9.23
N THR A 113 3.50 -5.66 8.06
CA THR A 113 3.94 -4.83 6.94
C THR A 113 4.13 -3.35 7.33
N ARG A 114 3.27 -2.81 8.22
CA ARG A 114 3.40 -1.44 8.75
C ARG A 114 4.64 -1.29 9.63
N ALA A 115 4.90 -2.26 10.51
CA ALA A 115 6.09 -2.26 11.36
C ALA A 115 7.37 -2.36 10.53
N MET A 116 7.45 -3.32 9.59
CA MET A 116 8.61 -3.49 8.72
C MET A 116 8.89 -2.26 7.85
N ALA A 117 7.85 -1.59 7.33
CA ALA A 117 8.01 -0.35 6.58
C ALA A 117 8.55 0.79 7.46
N ALA A 118 8.04 0.93 8.69
CA ALA A 118 8.50 1.92 9.65
C ALA A 118 9.96 1.69 10.08
N SER A 119 10.33 0.45 10.44
CA SER A 119 11.72 0.10 10.78
C SER A 119 12.67 0.29 9.60
N LYS A 120 12.24 -0.02 8.37
CA LYS A 120 13.06 0.22 7.16
C LYS A 120 13.26 1.72 6.89
N ALA A 121 12.27 2.57 7.15
CA ALA A 121 12.43 4.01 7.05
C ALA A 121 13.40 4.55 8.12
N LEU A 122 13.32 4.05 9.36
CA LEU A 122 14.23 4.43 10.44
C LEU A 122 15.68 4.02 10.13
N MET A 123 15.91 2.80 9.66
CA MET A 123 17.24 2.33 9.21
C MET A 123 17.77 3.10 7.99
N ALA A 124 16.90 3.74 7.20
CA ALA A 124 17.27 4.62 6.10
C ALA A 124 17.50 6.09 6.53
N GLY A 125 17.49 6.39 7.83
CA GLY A 125 17.74 7.73 8.36
C GLY A 125 16.57 8.72 8.20
N VAL A 126 15.35 8.26 7.90
CA VAL A 126 14.17 9.13 7.82
C VAL A 126 13.85 9.68 9.22
N PRO A 127 13.59 11.00 9.39
CA PRO A 127 13.27 11.57 10.69
C PRO A 127 12.06 10.88 11.35
N ILE A 128 12.19 10.52 12.63
CA ILE A 128 11.16 9.76 13.35
C ILE A 128 9.77 10.43 13.31
N GLN A 129 9.73 11.76 13.31
CA GLN A 129 8.48 12.53 13.17
C GLN A 129 7.82 12.29 11.81
N ASP A 130 8.58 12.22 10.71
CA ASP A 130 8.04 11.96 9.38
C ASP A 130 7.52 10.52 9.25
N ILE A 131 8.18 9.55 9.89
CA ILE A 131 7.67 8.17 9.94
C ILE A 131 6.38 8.11 10.79
N CYS A 132 6.31 8.83 11.91
CA CYS A 132 5.09 8.95 12.71
C CYS A 132 3.95 9.61 11.93
N ASN A 133 4.24 10.71 11.22
CA ASN A 133 3.29 11.41 10.34
C ASN A 133 2.76 10.49 9.23
N ALA A 134 3.66 9.81 8.51
CA ALA A 134 3.30 8.89 7.41
C ALA A 134 2.54 7.65 7.89
N ALA A 135 2.80 7.19 9.12
CA ALA A 135 2.05 6.10 9.74
C ALA A 135 0.70 6.57 10.31
N GLY A 136 0.55 7.84 10.70
CA GLY A 136 -0.55 8.29 11.56
C GLY A 136 -0.40 7.77 12.99
N TRP A 137 0.80 7.91 13.57
CA TRP A 137 1.08 7.72 14.99
C TRP A 137 1.24 9.08 15.68
N SER A 138 0.64 9.26 16.85
CA SER A 138 0.70 10.49 17.63
C SER A 138 1.93 10.60 18.54
N THR A 139 2.66 9.50 18.75
CA THR A 139 3.85 9.45 19.62
C THR A 139 4.91 8.49 19.05
N PRO A 140 6.20 8.71 19.35
CA PRO A 140 7.29 7.84 18.90
C PRO A 140 7.41 6.51 19.67
N HIS A 141 6.57 6.24 20.67
CA HIS A 141 6.57 5.02 21.52
C HIS A 141 6.35 3.67 20.76
N THR A 142 6.33 3.67 19.43
CA THR A 142 6.41 2.43 18.63
C THR A 142 7.86 2.13 18.17
N PHE A 143 8.82 3.00 18.51
CA PHE A 143 10.24 2.91 18.19
C PHE A 143 11.17 3.02 19.42
N VAL A 144 10.61 3.26 20.61
CA VAL A 144 11.31 3.55 21.87
C VAL A 144 10.77 2.64 22.96
#